data_AF-A0A358A2S9-F1
#
_entry.id   AF-A0A358A2S9-F1
#
_cell.length_a   1.000
_cell.length_b   1.000
_cell.length_c   1.000
_cell.angle_alpha   90.00
_cell.angle_beta   90.00
_cell.angle_gamma   90.00
#
_symmetry.space_group_name_H-M   'P 1'
#
loop_
_entity.id
_entity.type
_entity.pdbx_description
1 polymer ?
#
loop_
_entity_poly.entity_id
_entity_poly.type
_entity_poly.pdbx_seq_one_letter_code
_entity_poly.pdbx_strand_id
1 'polypeptide(L)'
;MALDADRRAQLERSRAVALLRQCFDISPSSTPAAAPFGITVRSEEQAWIVSMSDDLAALGGVLVWLDRHAPEAATLVVDHHAPVHARRAAVLAPELRVWKAVGDTVVEAEPEPVPPALPRADDIAHLEAMLIDEGLEIVCEDGLVRGELAGLEVARILHGPDGPILEAGVGR
;
A
#
# COMPACT_ATOMS: atom_id res chain seq x y z
N MET A 1 24.92 10.53 21.57
CA MET A 1 25.72 9.50 20.87
C MET A 1 24.76 8.75 19.95
N ALA A 2 24.94 8.85 18.63
CA ALA A 2 24.03 8.18 17.69
C ALA A 2 24.29 6.67 17.72
N LEU A 3 23.21 5.87 17.77
CA LEU A 3 23.31 4.43 17.62
C LEU A 3 23.80 4.09 16.21
N ASP A 4 24.69 3.11 16.09
CA ASP A 4 25.03 2.54 14.78
C ASP A 4 23.81 1.86 14.13
N ALA A 5 23.86 1.65 12.82
CA ALA A 5 22.73 1.14 12.04
C ALA A 5 22.31 -0.28 12.45
N ASP A 6 23.29 -1.14 12.72
CA ASP A 6 23.06 -2.54 13.07
C ASP A 6 22.41 -2.67 14.45
N ARG A 7 22.87 -1.87 15.42
CA ARG A 7 22.30 -1.82 16.76
C ARG A 7 20.88 -1.29 16.74
N ARG A 8 20.60 -0.26 15.93
CA ARG A 8 19.23 0.23 15.73
C ARG A 8 18.33 -0.87 15.16
N ALA A 9 18.76 -1.55 14.09
CA ALA A 9 18.01 -2.64 13.48
C ALA A 9 17.75 -3.80 14.46
N GLN A 10 18.72 -4.13 15.32
CA GLN A 10 18.57 -5.15 16.34
C GLN A 10 17.54 -4.74 17.41
N LEU A 11 17.53 -3.48 17.83
CA LEU A 11 16.56 -2.95 18.80
C LEU A 11 15.15 -2.93 18.21
N GLU A 12 14.98 -2.47 16.97
CA GLU A 12 13.67 -2.48 16.29
C GLU A 12 13.11 -3.91 16.17
N ARG A 13 13.97 -4.87 15.80
CA ARG A 13 13.58 -6.29 15.78
C ARG A 13 13.15 -6.79 17.16
N SER A 14 13.90 -6.44 18.20
CA SER A 14 13.59 -6.86 19.57
C SER A 14 12.27 -6.24 20.06
N ARG A 15 12.03 -4.96 19.73
CA ARG A 15 10.78 -4.25 20.03
C ARG A 15 9.59 -4.87 19.31
N ALA A 16 9.71 -5.15 18.01
CA ALA A 16 8.66 -5.79 17.23
C ALA A 16 8.24 -7.15 17.81
N VAL A 17 9.21 -7.99 18.16
CA VAL A 17 8.95 -9.31 18.77
C VAL A 17 8.31 -9.16 20.16
N ALA A 18 8.77 -8.20 20.97
CA ALA A 18 8.18 -7.93 22.28
C ALA A 18 6.73 -7.48 22.17
N LEU A 19 6.43 -6.53 21.27
CA LEU A 19 5.08 -6.03 21.03
C LEU A 19 4.14 -7.17 20.60
N LEU A 20 4.57 -7.99 19.65
CA LEU A 20 3.78 -9.13 19.20
C LEU A 20 3.43 -10.11 20.33
N ARG A 21 4.41 -10.47 21.16
CA ARG A 21 4.22 -11.39 22.30
C ARG A 21 3.40 -10.80 23.44
N GLN A 22 3.43 -9.47 23.58
CA GLN A 22 2.65 -8.77 24.60
C GLN A 22 1.17 -8.66 24.21
N CYS A 23 0.90 -8.41 22.93
CA CYS A 23 -0.45 -8.07 22.46
C CYS A 23 -1.22 -9.24 21.85
N PHE A 24 -0.54 -10.31 21.45
CA PHE A 24 -1.17 -11.46 20.80
C PHE A 24 -0.75 -12.77 21.46
N ASP A 25 -1.63 -13.78 21.39
CA ASP A 25 -1.37 -15.11 21.90
C ASP A 25 -0.43 -15.88 20.95
N ILE A 26 0.86 -15.58 21.06
CA ILE A 26 1.92 -16.19 20.26
C ILE A 26 2.65 -17.21 21.10
N SER A 27 2.69 -18.46 20.62
CA SER A 27 3.45 -19.51 21.28
C SER A 27 4.91 -19.08 21.55
N PRO A 28 5.45 -19.30 22.76
CA PRO A 28 6.85 -19.02 23.06
C PRO A 28 7.84 -19.77 22.16
N SER A 29 7.42 -20.91 21.59
CA SER A 29 8.23 -21.71 20.66
C SER A 29 8.26 -21.14 19.23
N SER A 30 7.36 -20.22 18.89
CA SER A 30 7.33 -19.59 17.57
C SER A 30 8.58 -18.71 17.38
N THR A 31 9.30 -18.95 16.29
CA THR A 31 10.56 -18.27 16.00
C THR A 31 10.32 -17.09 15.07
N PRO A 32 10.70 -15.86 15.46
CA PRO A 32 10.65 -14.71 14.57
C PRO A 32 11.63 -14.84 13.40
N ALA A 33 11.18 -14.43 12.22
CA ALA A 33 11.99 -14.34 11.01
C ALA A 33 12.02 -12.90 10.48
N ALA A 34 13.14 -12.50 9.89
CA ALA A 34 13.25 -11.23 9.20
C ALA A 34 12.71 -11.35 7.78
N ALA A 35 12.03 -10.31 7.31
CA ALA A 35 11.54 -10.16 5.95
C ALA A 35 11.88 -8.74 5.44
N PRO A 36 11.88 -8.51 4.11
CA PRO A 36 12.19 -7.19 3.54
C PRO A 36 11.27 -6.06 4.05
N PHE A 37 10.06 -6.40 4.49
CA PHE A 37 9.04 -5.47 4.99
C PHE A 37 8.94 -5.46 6.52
N GLY A 38 9.78 -6.21 7.26
CA GLY A 38 9.77 -6.20 8.71
C GLY A 38 10.02 -7.56 9.36
N ILE A 39 9.31 -7.84 10.45
CA ILE A 39 9.45 -9.08 11.23
C ILE A 39 8.18 -9.90 11.12
N THR A 40 8.34 -11.20 10.90
CA THR A 40 7.24 -12.16 10.81
C THR A 40 7.37 -13.21 11.92
N VAL A 41 6.27 -13.60 12.53
CA VAL A 41 6.13 -14.76 13.40
C VAL A 41 4.97 -15.59 12.88
N ARG A 42 5.09 -16.92 12.90
CA ARG A 42 4.09 -17.81 12.27
C ARG A 42 3.87 -19.06 13.12
N SER A 43 2.63 -19.54 13.13
CA SER A 43 2.22 -20.90 13.51
C SER A 43 1.69 -21.64 12.27
N GLU A 44 1.13 -22.85 12.43
CA GLU A 44 0.53 -23.57 11.31
C GLU A 44 -0.67 -22.81 10.71
N GLU A 45 -1.49 -22.17 11.56
CA GLU A 45 -2.75 -21.52 11.16
C GLU A 45 -2.66 -19.98 11.09
N GLN A 46 -1.77 -19.35 11.86
CA GLN A 46 -1.75 -17.90 12.05
C GLN A 46 -0.39 -17.28 11.67
N ALA A 47 -0.44 -16.08 11.09
CA ALA A 47 0.73 -15.23 10.92
C ALA A 47 0.59 -13.90 11.69
N TRP A 48 1.71 -13.41 12.21
CA TRP A 48 1.85 -12.08 12.79
C TRP A 48 3.02 -11.36 12.15
N ILE A 49 2.78 -10.14 11.73
CA ILE A 49 3.71 -9.36 10.92
C ILE A 49 3.82 -7.99 11.56
N VAL A 50 5.04 -7.48 11.69
CA VAL A 50 5.31 -6.12 12.15
C VAL A 50 6.09 -5.39 11.06
N SER A 51 5.51 -4.32 10.55
CA SER A 51 6.19 -3.39 9.65
C SER A 51 6.28 -2.01 10.30
N MET A 52 7.50 -1.53 10.51
CA MET A 52 7.77 -0.19 11.06
C MET A 52 8.16 0.80 9.94
N SER A 53 7.88 0.45 8.68
CA SER A 53 8.17 1.31 7.54
C SER A 53 7.11 2.42 7.41
N ASP A 54 7.56 3.63 7.10
CA ASP A 54 6.70 4.74 6.67
C ASP A 54 6.34 4.64 5.17
N ASP A 55 6.92 3.68 4.43
CA ASP A 55 6.60 3.45 3.04
C ASP A 55 5.29 2.65 2.87
N LEU A 56 4.27 3.29 2.29
CA LEU A 56 3.00 2.66 1.94
C LEU A 56 3.13 1.43 1.04
N ALA A 57 4.23 1.30 0.27
CA ALA A 57 4.50 0.14 -0.57
C ALA A 57 4.86 -1.12 0.23
N ALA A 58 5.19 -0.99 1.53
CA ALA A 58 5.52 -2.12 2.39
C ALA A 58 4.43 -3.21 2.42
N LEU A 59 3.15 -2.82 2.24
CA LEU A 59 2.04 -3.77 2.14
C LEU A 59 2.20 -4.75 0.97
N GLY A 60 2.79 -4.33 -0.16
CA GLY A 60 3.01 -5.23 -1.29
C GLY A 60 3.89 -6.42 -0.93
N GLY A 61 4.96 -6.17 -0.14
CA GLY A 61 5.82 -7.24 0.37
C GLY A 61 5.07 -8.19 1.32
N VAL A 62 4.20 -7.64 2.17
CA VAL A 62 3.34 -8.43 3.07
C VAL A 62 2.40 -9.33 2.27
N LEU A 63 1.69 -8.79 1.27
CA LEU A 63 0.74 -9.54 0.44
C LEU A 63 1.42 -10.70 -0.30
N VAL A 64 2.58 -10.44 -0.92
CA VAL A 64 3.37 -11.48 -1.60
C VAL A 64 3.87 -12.54 -0.61
N TRP A 65 4.18 -12.16 0.62
CA TRP A 65 4.55 -13.12 1.65
C TRP A 65 3.35 -13.96 2.10
N LEU A 66 2.18 -13.35 2.28
CA LEU A 66 0.95 -14.07 2.63
C LEU A 66 0.58 -15.09 1.55
N ASP A 67 0.63 -14.71 0.27
CA ASP A 67 0.38 -15.61 -0.86
C ASP A 67 1.29 -16.86 -0.82
N ARG A 68 2.58 -16.68 -0.52
CA ARG A 68 3.54 -17.81 -0.45
C ARG A 68 3.36 -18.72 0.75
N HIS A 69 2.85 -18.21 1.87
CA HIS A 69 2.77 -18.94 3.13
C HIS A 69 1.36 -19.41 3.47
N ALA A 70 0.35 -18.81 2.85
CA ALA A 70 -1.07 -19.12 2.94
C ALA A 70 -1.55 -19.45 4.38
N PRO A 71 -1.33 -18.56 5.37
CA PRO A 71 -1.91 -18.77 6.69
C PRO A 71 -3.44 -18.68 6.62
N GLU A 72 -4.14 -19.34 7.54
CA GLU A 72 -5.61 -19.24 7.63
C GLU A 72 -6.06 -17.84 8.06
N ALA A 73 -5.25 -17.17 8.90
CA ALA A 73 -5.46 -15.78 9.29
C ALA A 73 -4.13 -15.05 9.54
N ALA A 74 -4.15 -13.73 9.36
CA ALA A 74 -2.96 -12.91 9.49
C ALA A 74 -3.22 -11.59 10.23
N THR A 75 -2.22 -11.16 10.99
CA THR A 75 -2.20 -9.88 11.70
C THR A 75 -1.02 -9.07 11.19
N LEU A 76 -1.27 -7.84 10.74
CA LEU A 76 -0.25 -6.85 10.43
C LEU A 76 -0.30 -5.71 11.46
N VAL A 77 0.79 -5.52 12.19
CA VAL A 77 1.00 -4.36 13.07
C VAL A 77 1.89 -3.35 12.37
N VAL A 78 1.45 -2.10 12.31
CA VAL A 78 2.18 -0.98 11.71
C VAL A 78 2.27 0.23 12.64
N ASP A 79 3.34 1.01 12.52
CA ASP A 79 3.45 2.32 13.21
C ASP A 79 2.84 3.45 12.34
N HIS A 80 3.01 3.33 11.02
CA HIS A 80 2.61 4.32 10.04
C HIS A 80 1.43 3.86 9.20
N HIS A 81 0.61 4.81 8.76
CA HIS A 81 -0.46 4.60 7.77
C HIS A 81 -1.47 3.45 8.03
N ALA A 82 -1.70 3.09 9.30
CA ALA A 82 -2.58 1.96 9.64
C ALA A 82 -3.98 1.99 8.98
N PRO A 83 -4.70 3.13 8.94
CA PRO A 83 -6.00 3.21 8.27
C PRO A 83 -5.94 2.97 6.76
N VAL A 84 -4.88 3.42 6.09
CA VAL A 84 -4.66 3.21 4.64
C VAL A 84 -4.36 1.74 4.36
N HIS A 85 -3.50 1.13 5.19
CA HIS A 85 -3.19 -0.29 5.09
C HIS A 85 -4.44 -1.15 5.35
N ALA A 86 -5.27 -0.79 6.34
CA ALA A 86 -6.53 -1.45 6.62
C ALA A 86 -7.51 -1.37 5.43
N ARG A 87 -7.67 -0.18 4.82
CA ARG A 87 -8.48 -0.01 3.60
C ARG A 87 -8.00 -0.91 2.46
N ARG A 88 -6.68 -0.94 2.20
CA ARG A 88 -6.10 -1.75 1.12
C ARG A 88 -6.20 -3.25 1.41
N ALA A 89 -5.93 -3.67 2.65
CA ALA A 89 -6.04 -5.06 3.08
C ALA A 89 -7.48 -5.59 2.93
N ALA A 90 -8.49 -4.80 3.28
CA ALA A 90 -9.90 -5.19 3.14
C ALA A 90 -10.28 -5.61 1.70
N VAL A 91 -9.57 -5.09 0.68
CA VAL A 91 -9.80 -5.42 -0.73
C VAL A 91 -8.85 -6.52 -1.22
N LEU A 92 -7.57 -6.47 -0.82
CA LEU A 92 -6.51 -7.30 -1.38
C LEU A 92 -6.24 -8.60 -0.60
N ALA A 93 -6.51 -8.61 0.70
CA ALA A 93 -6.29 -9.72 1.63
C ALA A 93 -7.26 -9.63 2.82
N PRO A 94 -8.55 -9.98 2.64
CA PRO A 94 -9.60 -9.81 3.67
C PRO A 94 -9.34 -10.57 4.99
N GLU A 95 -8.49 -11.60 4.95
CA GLU A 95 -8.00 -12.37 6.10
C GLU A 95 -6.94 -11.62 6.93
N LEU A 96 -6.37 -10.54 6.39
CA LEU A 96 -5.37 -9.71 7.06
C LEU A 96 -6.03 -8.63 7.92
N ARG A 97 -5.90 -8.77 9.25
CA ARG A 97 -6.28 -7.73 10.22
C ARG A 97 -5.13 -6.75 10.44
N VAL A 98 -5.41 -5.46 10.32
CA VAL A 98 -4.39 -4.39 10.47
C VAL A 98 -4.54 -3.70 11.82
N TRP A 99 -3.43 -3.51 12.50
CA TRP A 99 -3.34 -2.92 13.84
C TRP A 99 -2.32 -1.79 13.84
N LYS A 100 -2.62 -0.71 14.56
CA LYS A 100 -1.68 0.38 14.81
C LYS A 100 -0.93 0.12 16.11
N ALA A 101 0.40 0.20 16.09
CA ALA A 101 1.21 0.23 17.30
C ALA A 101 1.00 1.57 18.04
N VAL A 102 0.77 1.51 19.35
CA VAL A 102 0.64 2.69 20.22
C VAL A 102 1.44 2.42 21.49
N GLY A 103 2.69 2.89 21.50
CA GLY A 103 3.62 2.59 22.61
C GLY A 103 3.98 1.11 22.66
N ASP A 104 3.52 0.42 23.69
CA ASP A 104 3.66 -1.03 23.95
C ASP A 104 2.36 -1.82 23.76
N THR A 105 1.30 -1.15 23.27
CA THR A 105 0.02 -1.78 22.92
C THR A 105 -0.29 -1.64 21.44
N VAL A 106 -1.40 -2.23 21.01
CA VAL A 106 -1.94 -2.14 19.65
C VAL A 106 -3.42 -1.78 19.69
N VAL A 107 -3.88 -1.07 18.67
CA VAL A 107 -5.30 -0.76 18.44
C VAL A 107 -5.66 -1.19 17.03
N GLU A 108 -6.77 -1.90 16.86
CA GLU A 108 -7.23 -2.32 15.53
C GLU A 108 -7.49 -1.08 14.67
N ALA A 109 -6.97 -1.10 13.43
CA ALA A 109 -7.06 0.05 12.56
C ALA A 109 -8.41 0.03 11.82
N GLU A 110 -9.22 1.06 12.06
CA GLU A 110 -10.39 1.30 11.22
C GLU A 110 -9.93 1.67 9.79
N PRO A 111 -10.47 1.01 8.75
CA PRO A 111 -10.20 1.37 7.37
C PRO A 111 -10.53 2.83 7.08
N GLU A 112 -9.57 3.57 6.53
CA GLU A 112 -9.87 4.91 6.02
C GLU A 112 -10.89 4.81 4.86
N PRO A 113 -11.82 5.77 4.70
CA PRO A 113 -12.69 5.83 3.53
C PRO A 113 -11.89 5.87 2.23
N VAL A 114 -12.48 5.36 1.14
CA VAL A 114 -11.92 5.54 -0.21
C VAL A 114 -12.00 7.04 -0.54
N PRO A 115 -10.88 7.69 -0.94
CA PRO A 115 -10.94 9.07 -1.40
C PRO A 115 -11.90 9.19 -2.59
N PRO A 116 -12.66 10.30 -2.71
CA PRO A 116 -13.47 10.50 -3.90
C PRO A 116 -12.56 10.55 -5.14
N ALA A 117 -13.04 10.00 -6.25
CA ALA A 117 -12.34 10.11 -7.52
C ALA A 117 -12.13 11.60 -7.86
N LEU A 118 -10.92 11.93 -8.33
CA LEU A 118 -10.64 13.29 -8.78
C LEU A 118 -11.53 13.61 -10.00
N PRO A 119 -12.08 14.83 -10.07
CA PRO A 119 -12.88 15.24 -11.20
C PRO A 119 -12.00 15.39 -12.45
N ARG A 120 -12.65 15.26 -13.60
CA ARG A 120 -12.07 15.71 -14.88
C ARG A 120 -11.76 17.22 -14.79
N ALA A 121 -10.67 17.65 -15.42
CA ALA A 121 -10.35 19.07 -15.58
C ALA A 121 -11.43 19.81 -16.41
N ASP A 122 -11.75 21.06 -16.06
CA ASP A 122 -12.80 21.81 -16.76
C ASP A 122 -12.33 22.44 -18.09
N ASP A 123 -11.03 22.65 -18.28
CA ASP A 123 -10.46 23.43 -19.39
C ASP A 123 -9.85 22.59 -20.53
N ILE A 124 -10.09 21.27 -20.52
CA ILE A 124 -9.48 20.32 -21.46
C ILE A 124 -10.36 19.91 -22.64
N ALA A 125 -11.60 20.40 -22.72
CA ALA A 125 -12.59 19.97 -23.72
C ALA A 125 -12.09 20.09 -25.17
N HIS A 126 -11.25 21.10 -25.45
CA HIS A 126 -10.64 21.29 -26.77
C HIS A 126 -9.58 20.21 -27.11
N LEU A 127 -8.85 19.71 -26.11
CA LEU A 127 -7.90 18.60 -26.28
C LEU A 127 -8.62 17.28 -26.45
N GLU A 128 -9.70 17.05 -25.69
CA GLU A 128 -10.55 15.86 -25.85
C GLU A 128 -11.14 15.79 -27.26
N ALA A 129 -11.68 16.91 -27.76
CA ALA A 129 -12.22 16.98 -29.12
C ALA A 129 -11.17 16.64 -30.17
N MET A 130 -9.95 17.17 -30.03
CA MET A 130 -8.84 16.87 -30.93
C MET A 130 -8.48 15.38 -30.92
N LEU A 131 -8.43 14.74 -29.74
CA LEU A 131 -8.15 13.31 -29.64
C LEU A 131 -9.26 12.44 -30.26
N ILE A 132 -10.52 12.84 -30.09
CA ILE A 132 -11.68 12.18 -30.70
C ILE A 132 -11.64 12.30 -32.23
N ASP A 133 -11.30 13.47 -32.76
CA ASP A 133 -11.17 13.72 -34.20
C ASP A 133 -10.07 12.84 -34.83
N GLU A 134 -9.03 12.50 -34.07
CA GLU A 134 -7.97 11.56 -34.46
C GLU A 134 -8.35 10.08 -34.22
N GLY A 135 -9.60 9.80 -33.84
CA GLY A 135 -10.14 8.46 -33.71
C GLY A 135 -9.82 7.76 -32.39
N LEU A 136 -9.46 8.51 -31.34
CA LEU A 136 -9.17 7.97 -30.02
C LEU A 136 -10.41 7.91 -29.13
N GLU A 137 -10.45 6.89 -28.27
CA GLU A 137 -11.41 6.78 -27.17
C GLU A 137 -10.92 7.58 -25.97
N ILE A 138 -11.81 8.40 -25.38
CA ILE A 138 -11.48 9.18 -24.18
C ILE A 138 -11.84 8.40 -22.93
N VAL A 139 -10.82 8.07 -22.15
CA VAL A 139 -10.95 7.40 -20.85
C VAL A 139 -10.54 8.37 -19.74
N CYS A 140 -11.37 8.48 -18.70
CA CYS A 140 -11.10 9.32 -17.54
C CYS A 140 -11.15 8.47 -16.26
N GLU A 141 -10.00 8.27 -15.61
CA GLU A 141 -9.91 7.55 -14.34
C GLU A 141 -9.17 8.41 -13.33
N ASP A 142 -9.80 8.65 -12.18
CA ASP A 142 -9.25 9.47 -11.09
C ASP A 142 -8.66 10.81 -11.58
N GLY A 143 -9.43 11.54 -12.38
CA GLY A 143 -9.05 12.84 -12.96
C GLY A 143 -8.00 12.79 -14.07
N LEU A 144 -7.37 11.63 -14.33
CA LEU A 144 -6.44 11.45 -15.44
C LEU A 144 -7.21 11.12 -16.73
N VAL A 145 -7.10 11.99 -17.73
CA VAL A 145 -7.72 11.81 -19.03
C VAL A 145 -6.71 11.25 -20.03
N ARG A 146 -7.09 10.17 -20.70
CA ARG A 146 -6.30 9.43 -21.68
C ARG A 146 -7.04 9.34 -23.00
N GLY A 147 -6.29 9.42 -24.09
CA GLY A 147 -6.71 9.02 -25.42
C GLY A 147 -6.17 7.61 -25.68
N GLU A 148 -7.07 6.66 -25.89
CA GLU A 148 -6.74 5.26 -26.14
C GLU A 148 -7.09 4.85 -27.57
N LEU A 149 -6.26 3.99 -28.16
CA LEU A 149 -6.52 3.33 -29.43
C LEU A 149 -6.50 1.82 -29.21
N ALA A 150 -7.66 1.17 -29.37
CA ALA A 150 -7.83 -0.27 -29.11
C ALA A 150 -7.34 -0.70 -27.71
N GLY A 151 -7.61 0.13 -26.69
CA GLY A 151 -7.21 -0.10 -25.30
C GLY A 151 -5.73 0.20 -24.98
N LEU A 152 -4.99 0.77 -25.94
CA LEU A 152 -3.62 1.23 -25.71
C LEU A 152 -3.63 2.74 -25.51
N GLU A 153 -3.09 3.22 -24.38
CA GLU A 153 -2.85 4.64 -24.18
C GLU A 153 -1.85 5.16 -25.21
N VAL A 154 -2.28 6.14 -26.02
CA VAL A 154 -1.45 6.83 -27.01
C VAL A 154 -1.31 8.33 -26.73
N ALA A 155 -2.16 8.86 -25.84
CA ALA A 155 -2.10 10.23 -25.36
C ALA A 155 -2.65 10.36 -23.94
N ARG A 156 -2.17 11.34 -23.19
CA ARG A 156 -2.73 11.74 -21.89
C ARG A 156 -2.73 13.26 -21.73
N ILE A 157 -3.75 13.78 -21.05
CA ILE A 157 -3.86 15.19 -20.70
C ILE A 157 -3.44 15.36 -19.25
N LEU A 158 -2.42 16.20 -19.03
CA LEU A 158 -1.87 16.55 -17.72
C LEU A 158 -2.18 18.00 -17.37
N HIS A 159 -2.12 18.33 -16.08
CA HIS A 159 -2.08 19.72 -15.64
C HIS A 159 -0.65 20.23 -15.61
N GLY A 160 -0.36 21.24 -16.43
CA GLY A 160 0.88 22.01 -16.38
C GLY A 160 0.74 23.31 -15.58
N PRO A 161 1.86 24.01 -15.33
CA PRO A 161 1.86 25.30 -14.63
C PRO A 161 1.09 26.40 -15.39
N ASP A 162 1.01 26.30 -16.73
CA ASP A 162 0.41 27.30 -17.61
C ASP A 162 -0.91 26.83 -18.25
N GLY A 163 -1.50 25.73 -17.74
CA GLY A 163 -2.71 25.11 -18.29
C GLY A 163 -2.49 23.65 -18.70
N PRO A 164 -3.45 23.04 -19.41
CA PRO A 164 -3.40 21.63 -19.73
C PRO A 164 -2.33 21.32 -20.77
N ILE A 165 -1.63 20.20 -20.57
CA ILE A 165 -0.57 19.70 -21.45
C ILE A 165 -1.02 18.38 -22.05
N LEU A 166 -0.97 18.27 -23.38
CA LEU A 166 -1.14 17.01 -24.06
C LEU A 166 0.21 16.31 -24.22
N GLU A 167 0.34 15.12 -23.66
CA GLU A 167 1.46 14.23 -23.92
C GLU A 167 1.02 13.10 -24.86
N ALA A 168 1.71 12.94 -26.00
CA ALA A 168 1.51 11.81 -26.91
C ALA A 168 2.67 10.81 -26.81
N GLY A 169 2.37 9.53 -27.01
CA GLY A 169 3.36 8.45 -27.05
C GLY A 169 2.82 7.11 -26.56
N VAL A 170 3.62 6.05 -26.77
CA VAL A 170 3.33 4.68 -26.34
C VAL A 170 4.52 4.16 -25.54
N GLY A 171 4.27 3.54 -24.38
CA GLY A 171 5.26 2.74 -23.66
C GLY A 171 6.39 3.52 -22.96
N ARG A 172 6.05 4.64 -22.31
CA ARG A 172 7.01 5.32 -21.42
C ARG A 172 7.20 4.58 -20.10
#